data_AF-A0A946QJZ8-F1
#
_entry.id   AF-A0A946QJZ8-F1
#
_cell.length_a   1.000
_cell.length_b   1.000
_cell.length_c   1.000
_cell.angle_alpha   90.00
_cell.angle_beta   90.00
_cell.angle_gamma   90.00
#
_symmetry.space_group_name_H-M   'P 1'
#
loop_
_entity.id
_entity.type
_entity.pdbx_description
1 polymer ?
#
loop_
_entity_poly.entity_id
_entity_poly.type
_entity_poly.pdbx_seq_one_letter_code
_entity_poly.pdbx_strand_id
1 'polypeptide(L)' 'MKRFKRNRIQRAFEKGYQLGLAGRSRENCPFLTGLARIRWLDGWQEGRSDWREGLSDAITCYKLSGF' A
#
# COMPACT_ATOMS: atom_id res chain seq x y z
N MET A 1 -4.62 4.69 -25.39
CA MET A 1 -4.73 5.04 -23.95
C MET A 1 -3.42 5.63 -23.45
N LYS A 2 -3.33 6.96 -23.25
CA LYS A 2 -2.23 7.56 -22.50
C LYS A 2 -2.38 7.15 -21.03
N ARG A 3 -1.72 6.06 -20.62
CA ARG A 3 -1.52 5.81 -19.19
C ARG A 3 -0.52 6.86 -18.71
N PHE A 4 -1.01 7.88 -17.99
CA PHE A 4 -0.12 8.66 -17.14
C PHE A 4 0.61 7.68 -16.23
N LYS A 5 1.95 7.75 -16.19
CA LYS A 5 2.73 6.91 -15.26
C LYS A 5 2.21 7.21 -13.86
N ARG A 6 1.55 6.23 -13.22
CA ARG A 6 1.25 6.30 -11.79
C ARG A 6 2.54 6.68 -11.06
N ASN A 7 2.46 7.70 -10.22
CA ASN A 7 3.61 8.24 -9.50
C ASN A 7 4.30 7.12 -8.73
N ARG A 8 5.64 7.07 -8.76
CA ARG A 8 6.40 6.01 -8.07
C ARG A 8 6.05 5.93 -6.58
N ILE A 9 5.75 7.07 -5.97
CA ILE A 9 5.32 7.22 -4.58
C ILE A 9 3.95 6.59 -4.34
N GLN A 10 2.99 6.84 -5.22
CA GLN A 10 1.66 6.24 -5.16
C GLN A 10 1.75 4.72 -5.32
N ARG A 11 2.58 4.22 -6.24
CA ARG A 11 2.80 2.78 -6.39
C ARG A 11 3.45 2.16 -5.16
N ALA A 12 4.34 2.90 -4.49
CA ALA A 12 4.94 2.46 -3.24
C ALA A 12 3.87 2.32 -2.13
N PHE A 13 2.95 3.28 -2.03
CA PHE A 13 1.78 3.21 -1.15
C PHE A 13 0.94 1.96 -1.41
N GLU A 14 0.48 1.78 -2.66
CA GLU A 14 -0.38 0.68 -3.08
C GLU A 14 0.25 -0.68 -2.73
N LYS A 15 1.54 -0.84 -2.99
CA LYS A 15 2.32 -2.03 -2.66
C LYS A 15 2.39 -2.28 -1.15
N GLY A 16 2.61 -1.23 -0.36
CA GLY A 16 2.63 -1.32 1.09
C GLY A 16 1.29 -1.81 1.63
N TYR A 17 0.21 -1.16 1.20
CA TYR A 17 -1.17 -1.47 1.61
C TYR A 17 -1.57 -2.91 1.31
N GLN A 18 -1.31 -3.40 0.10
CA GLN A 18 -1.56 -4.79 -0.26
C GLN A 18 -0.82 -5.79 0.64
N LEU A 19 0.44 -5.51 0.99
CA LEU A 19 1.23 -6.38 1.85
C LEU A 19 0.80 -6.30 3.32
N GLY A 20 0.38 -5.12 3.78
CA GLY A 20 -0.21 -4.93 5.10
C GLY A 20 -1.50 -5.71 5.28
N LEU A 21 -2.37 -5.66 4.27
CA LEU A 21 -3.61 -6.44 4.19
C LEU A 21 -3.38 -7.94 4.11
N ALA A 22 -2.37 -8.39 3.36
CA ALA A 22 -1.96 -9.78 3.35
C ALA A 22 -1.29 -10.24 4.66
N GLY A 23 -1.16 -9.34 5.63
CA GLY A 23 -0.57 -9.59 6.94
C GLY A 23 0.93 -9.89 6.94
N ARG A 24 1.66 -9.45 5.90
CA ARG A 24 3.11 -9.62 5.76
C ARG A 24 3.85 -8.64 6.66
N SER A 25 5.09 -8.96 7.02
CA SER A 25 5.95 -8.09 7.84
C SER A 25 6.38 -6.82 7.09
N ARG A 26 6.61 -5.75 7.85
CA ARG A 26 7.10 -4.44 7.36
C ARG A 26 8.49 -4.52 6.71
N GLU A 27 9.27 -5.54 7.06
CA GLU A 27 10.61 -5.80 6.53
C GLU A 27 10.61 -6.12 5.03
N ASN A 28 9.47 -6.57 4.47
CA ASN A 28 9.31 -6.77 3.02
C ASN A 28 9.32 -5.47 2.21
N CYS A 29 9.54 -4.31 2.83
CA CYS A 29 9.70 -3.05 2.14
C CYS A 29 10.93 -3.08 1.23
N PRO A 30 10.76 -2.96 -0.11
CA PRO A 30 11.88 -3.00 -1.05
C PRO A 30 12.71 -1.70 -1.03
N PHE A 31 12.27 -0.67 -0.30
CA PHE A 31 12.93 0.63 -0.24
C PHE A 31 13.73 0.75 1.06
N LEU A 32 15.03 1.04 0.97
CA LEU A 32 15.87 1.26 2.15
C LEU A 32 15.68 2.66 2.76
N THR A 33 15.56 3.71 1.94
CA THR A 33 15.42 5.10 2.40
C THR A 33 14.57 5.94 1.44
N GLY A 34 14.17 7.16 1.86
CA GLY A 34 13.50 8.15 1.02
C GLY A 34 11.96 8.14 1.07
N LEU A 35 11.36 9.06 0.30
CA LEU A 35 9.91 9.29 0.30
C LEU A 35 9.09 8.05 -0.12
N ALA A 36 9.63 7.23 -1.02
CA ALA A 36 8.97 5.98 -1.43
C ALA A 36 8.87 4.97 -0.27
N ARG A 37 9.88 4.90 0.60
CA ARG A 37 9.83 4.06 1.80
C ARG A 37 8.78 4.56 2.77
N ILE A 38 8.77 5.87 3.05
CA ILE A 38 7.78 6.49 3.95
C ILE A 38 6.38 6.15 3.45
N ARG A 39 6.10 6.42 2.18
CA ARG A 39 4.78 6.15 1.62
C ARG A 39 4.41 4.67 1.59
N TRP A 40 5.37 3.77 1.34
CA TRP A 40 5.14 2.33 1.45
C TRP A 40 4.78 1.91 2.87
N LEU A 41 5.47 2.47 3.87
CA LEU A 41 5.21 2.19 5.28
C LEU A 41 3.84 2.69 5.71
N ASP A 42 3.44 3.88 5.27
CA ASP A 42 2.10 4.45 5.51
C ASP A 42 1.02 3.51 4.97
N GLY A 43 1.17 3.09 3.70
CA GLY A 43 0.24 2.14 3.09
C GLY A 43 0.21 0.82 3.85
N TRP A 44 1.36 0.25 4.21
CA TRP A 44 1.43 -0.99 4.98
C TRP A 44 0.74 -0.88 6.34
N GLN A 45 0.88 0.24 7.02
CA GLN A 45 0.25 0.46 8.32
C GLN A 45 -1.27 0.55 8.21
N GLU A 46 -1.79 1.27 7.22
CA GLU A 46 -3.22 1.28 6.90
C GLU A 46 -3.74 -0.12 6.56
N GLY A 47 -3.04 -0.84 5.68
CA GLY A 47 -3.45 -2.18 5.28
C GLY A 47 -3.42 -3.18 6.45
N ARG A 48 -2.48 -3.01 7.38
CA ARG A 48 -2.38 -3.83 8.59
C ARG A 48 -3.48 -3.51 9.60
N SER A 49 -3.91 -2.25 9.68
CA SER A 49 -5.07 -1.85 10.47
C SER A 49 -6.34 -2.48 9.91
N ASP A 50 -6.56 -2.31 8.60
CA ASP A 50 -7.71 -2.88 7.90
C ASP A 50 -7.73 -4.43 8.01
N TRP A 51 -6.55 -5.09 7.97
CA TRP A 51 -6.44 -6.53 8.24
C TRP A 51 -6.85 -6.92 9.66
N ARG A 52 -6.48 -6.12 10.67
CA ARG A 52 -6.89 -6.37 12.07
C ARG A 52 -8.39 -6.18 12.27
N GLU A 53 -9.00 -5.26 11.52
CA GLU A 53 -10.44 -5.01 11.52
C GLU A 53 -11.24 -6.05 10.72
N GLY A 54 -10.56 -6.95 10.00
CA GLY A 54 -11.19 -7.99 9.20
C GLY A 54 -11.73 -7.52 7.85
N LEU A 55 -11.28 -6.35 7.36
CA LEU A 55 -11.62 -5.86 6.02
C LEU A 55 -10.99 -6.77 4.95
N SER A 56 -11.82 -7.33 4.08
CA SER A 56 -11.40 -8.22 2.99
C SER A 56 -11.09 -7.45 1.69
N ASP A 57 -10.37 -8.12 0.78
CA ASP A 57 -9.84 -7.62 -0.51
C ASP A 57 -10.85 -6.86 -1.40
N ALA A 58 -12.16 -7.05 -1.19
CA ALA A 58 -13.21 -6.35 -1.92
C ALA A 58 -13.25 -4.85 -1.59
N ILE A 59 -12.98 -4.46 -0.34
CA ILE A 59 -13.03 -3.05 0.12
C ILE A 59 -11.72 -2.33 -0.21
N THR A 60 -10.60 -3.06 -0.24
CA THR A 60 -9.26 -2.63 -0.68
C THR A 60 -9.29 -2.00 -2.08
N CYS A 61 -10.03 -2.60 -3.01
CA CYS A 61 -10.16 -2.09 -4.37
C CYS A 61 -10.79 -0.71 -4.42
N TYR A 62 -11.74 -0.43 -3.52
CA TYR A 62 -12.40 0.87 -3.43
C TYR A 62 -11.46 1.94 -2.86
N LYS A 63 -10.73 1.63 -1.78
CA LYS A 63 -9.73 2.56 -1.22
C LYS A 63 -8.58 2.87 -2.17
N LEU A 64 -8.08 1.88 -2.91
CA LEU A 64 -7.02 2.09 -3.91
C LEU A 64 -7.51 2.84 -5.16
N SER A 65 -8.82 2.91 -5.40
CA SER A 65 -9.40 3.66 -6.52
C SER A 65 -9.58 5.15 -6.23
N GLY A 66 -9.59 5.57 -4.96
CA GLY A 66 -9.77 6.96 -4.54
C GLY A 66 -8.49 7.76 -4.28
N PHE A 67 -7.31 7.13 -4.39
CA PHE A 67 -6.00 7.76 -4.21
C PHE A 67 -5.30 8.06 -5.53
#